data_AF-A0A8H8T1H0-F1
#
_entry.id   AF-A0A8H8T1H0-F1
#
_cell.length_a   1.000
_cell.length_b   1.000
_cell.length_c   1.000
_cell.angle_alpha   90.00
_cell.angle_beta   90.00
_cell.angle_gamma   90.00
#
_symmetry.space_group_name_H-M   'P 1'
#
loop_
_entity.id
_entity.type
_entity.pdbx_description
1 polymer ?
#
loop_
_entity_poly.entity_id
_entity_poly.type
_entity_poly.pdbx_seq_one_letter_code
_entity_poly.pdbx_strand_id
1 'polypeptide(L)'
;MHPCTAESLRLPLIDLPIPRTVTMLNGSSPQAGKIWKKATLTFSLDGKQMTETFLICNTGSHAAILGLKWLDAHNPEIDWNLRTLSFPHTTPEHVAIAEEEEADKNPLEGVPPEYHQYAKVFGEEEFNKLPPHRHYDIGIELTEEGPLNSPLYSMTDAKSATLKDWLRDKLKAGKIRPSKSSISLPVMFVPKKDGSRQLVVDYRRLNNQTKKNVYPLPRPDDLMAQLRGAKVFTKLDLRWGYNNVRVKEGDEWKTAFQTKYGLYKSLVMTFGLTNAPAAFQHFMNELFKDLLDVCVIIYLDDILIYSKDDASHTQHIHEVLRRLMENQLFCKASKCTFHVTVLDRTA
;
A
#
# COMPACT_ATOMS: atom_id res chain seq x y z
N MET A 1 -34.55 -1.67 8.80
CA MET A 1 -35.11 -2.84 9.52
C MET A 1 -36.61 -2.72 9.48
N HIS A 2 -37.28 -3.84 9.21
CA HIS A 2 -38.73 -3.90 9.16
C HIS A 2 -39.34 -3.63 10.55
N PRO A 3 -40.44 -2.85 10.68
CA PRO A 3 -41.07 -2.57 11.97
C PRO A 3 -41.42 -3.85 12.76
N CYS A 4 -42.03 -4.85 12.12
CA CYS A 4 -42.35 -6.14 12.75
C CYS A 4 -41.13 -6.85 13.34
N THR A 5 -39.95 -6.72 12.70
CA THR A 5 -38.71 -7.31 13.23
C THR A 5 -38.25 -6.61 14.49
N ALA A 6 -38.31 -5.28 14.52
CA ALA A 6 -37.98 -4.51 15.72
C ALA A 6 -38.93 -4.82 16.89
N GLU A 7 -40.22 -4.96 16.60
CA GLU A 7 -41.25 -5.37 17.59
C GLU A 7 -41.02 -6.79 18.11
N SER A 8 -40.78 -7.75 17.22
CA SER A 8 -40.52 -9.15 17.59
C SER A 8 -39.28 -9.30 18.46
N LEU A 9 -38.25 -8.48 18.21
CA LEU A 9 -37.01 -8.46 18.99
C LEU A 9 -37.09 -7.53 20.21
N ARG A 10 -38.24 -6.87 20.43
CA ARG A 10 -38.49 -5.90 21.52
C ARG A 10 -37.42 -4.81 21.59
N LEU A 11 -36.94 -4.34 20.44
CA LEU A 11 -35.91 -3.31 20.39
C LEU A 11 -36.48 -1.94 20.76
N PRO A 12 -35.78 -1.13 21.56
CA PRO A 12 -36.21 0.22 21.86
C PRO A 12 -36.16 1.07 20.59
N LEU A 13 -37.29 1.69 20.26
CA LEU A 13 -37.40 2.61 19.14
C LEU A 13 -37.07 4.02 19.62
N ILE A 14 -36.10 4.66 18.96
CA ILE A 14 -35.65 6.02 19.27
C ILE A 14 -36.03 6.93 18.11
N ASP A 15 -36.69 8.05 18.41
CA ASP A 15 -37.02 9.06 17.41
C ASP A 15 -35.76 9.83 16.96
N LEU A 16 -35.71 10.13 15.68
CA LEU A 16 -34.65 10.89 15.04
C LEU A 16 -35.02 12.38 15.08
N PRO A 17 -34.08 13.26 15.49
CA PRO A 17 -34.33 14.71 15.50
C PRO A 17 -34.52 15.28 14.09
N ILE A 18 -33.95 14.60 13.07
CA ILE A 18 -34.05 14.97 11.66
C ILE A 18 -34.41 13.72 10.86
N PRO A 19 -35.45 13.77 10.01
CA PRO A 19 -35.87 12.61 9.24
C PRO A 19 -34.82 12.21 8.20
N ARG A 20 -34.73 10.91 7.95
CA ARG A 20 -33.83 10.34 6.94
C ARG A 20 -34.62 9.80 5.75
N THR A 21 -33.98 9.78 4.59
CA THR A 21 -34.44 9.05 3.42
C THR A 21 -33.46 7.93 3.11
N VAL A 22 -33.97 6.85 2.53
CA VAL A 22 -33.16 5.70 2.10
C VAL A 22 -33.44 5.50 0.62
N THR A 23 -32.41 5.22 -0.16
CA THR A 23 -32.51 4.83 -1.56
C THR A 23 -32.15 3.36 -1.66
N MET A 24 -33.02 2.56 -2.28
CA MET A 24 -32.75 1.14 -2.49
C MET A 24 -31.75 0.95 -3.65
N LEU A 25 -31.09 -0.23 -3.70
CA LEU A 25 -30.08 -0.56 -4.72
C LEU A 25 -30.61 -0.48 -6.16
N ASN A 26 -31.92 -0.67 -6.38
CA ASN A 26 -32.57 -0.52 -7.69
C ASN A 26 -32.93 0.94 -8.03
N GLY A 27 -32.44 1.93 -7.26
CA GLY A 27 -32.74 3.35 -7.43
C GLY A 27 -34.13 3.78 -6.95
N SER A 28 -34.98 2.86 -6.51
CA SER A 28 -36.31 3.19 -6.00
C SER A 28 -36.24 3.79 -4.58
N SER A 29 -37.14 4.73 -4.30
CA SER A 29 -37.39 5.17 -2.92
C SER A 29 -38.37 4.18 -2.27
N PRO A 30 -38.15 3.76 -1.01
CA PRO A 30 -39.15 3.00 -0.28
C PRO A 30 -40.47 3.79 -0.27
N GLN A 31 -41.62 3.11 -0.45
CA GLN A 31 -42.96 3.71 -0.41
C GLN A 31 -43.28 4.49 0.90
N ALA A 32 -42.40 4.46 1.90
CA ALA A 32 -42.63 4.93 3.27
C ALA A 32 -42.27 6.40 3.56
N GLY A 33 -41.76 7.18 2.60
CA GLY A 33 -41.45 8.59 2.83
C GLY A 33 -40.30 8.83 3.84
N LYS A 34 -40.40 9.92 4.62
CA LYS A 34 -39.41 10.34 5.64
C LYS A 34 -39.38 9.37 6.82
N ILE A 35 -38.20 8.84 7.15
CA ILE A 35 -37.98 7.91 8.27
C ILE A 35 -37.63 8.67 9.53
N TRP A 36 -38.39 8.43 10.60
CA TRP A 36 -38.26 9.12 11.88
C TRP A 36 -37.76 8.25 13.02
N LYS A 37 -37.68 6.92 12.85
CA LYS A 37 -37.33 6.00 13.93
C LYS A 37 -36.07 5.20 13.61
N LYS A 38 -35.29 4.91 14.65
CA LYS A 38 -34.15 3.98 14.61
C LYS A 38 -34.20 3.00 15.79
N ALA A 39 -33.55 1.86 15.64
CA ALA A 39 -33.32 0.90 16.71
C ALA A 39 -31.91 0.33 16.60
N THR A 40 -31.31 -0.02 17.73
CA THR A 40 -30.00 -0.67 17.78
C THR A 40 -30.17 -2.17 17.95
N LEU A 41 -29.46 -2.95 17.14
CA LEU A 41 -29.47 -4.41 17.21
C LEU A 41 -28.04 -4.93 17.29
N THR A 42 -27.82 -5.83 18.24
CA THR A 42 -26.60 -6.64 18.31
C THR A 42 -26.86 -8.01 17.68
N PHE A 43 -25.99 -8.43 16.77
CA PHE A 43 -26.10 -9.72 16.07
C PHE A 43 -24.70 -10.27 15.76
N SER A 44 -24.62 -11.56 15.44
CA SER A 44 -23.37 -12.22 15.07
C SER A 44 -23.38 -12.65 13.60
N LEU A 45 -22.33 -12.30 12.86
CA LEU A 45 -22.04 -12.85 11.53
C LEU A 45 -20.64 -13.45 11.56
N ASP A 46 -20.50 -14.68 11.07
CA ASP A 46 -19.21 -15.38 10.96
C ASP A 46 -18.42 -15.40 12.29
N GLY A 47 -19.12 -15.66 13.41
CA GLY A 47 -18.53 -15.67 14.76
C GLY A 47 -18.22 -14.30 15.36
N LYS A 48 -18.31 -13.20 14.59
CA LYS A 48 -18.08 -11.83 15.05
C LYS A 48 -19.38 -11.19 15.55
N GLN A 49 -19.41 -10.77 16.81
CA GLN A 49 -20.50 -9.94 17.33
C GLN A 49 -20.34 -8.49 16.88
N MET A 50 -21.44 -7.88 16.45
CA MET A 50 -21.51 -6.50 16.01
C MET A 50 -22.81 -5.85 16.45
N THR A 51 -22.76 -4.54 16.72
CA THR A 51 -23.88 -3.76 17.20
C THR A 51 -24.13 -2.60 16.25
N GLU A 52 -25.30 -2.58 15.61
CA GLU A 52 -25.61 -1.62 14.56
C GLU A 52 -26.93 -0.90 14.77
N THR A 53 -26.96 0.36 14.33
CA THR A 53 -28.17 1.17 14.39
C THR A 53 -28.90 1.11 13.05
N PHE A 54 -30.10 0.52 13.05
CA PHE A 54 -30.96 0.41 11.90
C PHE A 54 -32.04 1.50 11.89
N LEU A 55 -32.28 2.08 10.71
CA LEU A 55 -33.48 2.89 10.45
C LEU A 55 -34.70 1.97 10.36
N ILE A 56 -35.82 2.38 10.94
CA ILE A 56 -37.08 1.61 10.93
C ILE A 56 -37.92 2.03 9.73
N CYS A 57 -38.07 1.12 8.77
CA CYS A 57 -38.86 1.33 7.55
C CYS A 57 -39.30 -0.01 6.98
N ASN A 58 -40.36 -0.02 6.18
CA ASN A 58 -40.78 -1.24 5.48
C ASN A 58 -39.69 -1.65 4.47
N THR A 59 -38.98 -2.74 4.77
CA THR A 59 -37.92 -3.33 3.94
C THR A 59 -38.42 -4.44 3.01
N GLY A 60 -39.74 -4.53 2.80
CA GLY A 60 -40.37 -5.56 1.98
C GLY A 60 -40.26 -6.94 2.65
N SER A 61 -39.79 -7.93 1.89
CA SER A 61 -39.61 -9.30 2.38
C SER A 61 -38.42 -9.51 3.33
N HIS A 62 -37.59 -8.49 3.55
CA HIS A 62 -36.37 -8.62 4.34
C HIS A 62 -36.61 -8.13 5.77
N ALA A 63 -36.14 -8.88 6.77
CA ALA A 63 -36.22 -8.48 8.18
C ALA A 63 -35.34 -7.24 8.47
N ALA A 64 -34.13 -7.23 7.94
CA ALA A 64 -33.21 -6.10 7.98
C ALA A 64 -32.33 -6.10 6.73
N ILE A 65 -31.82 -4.92 6.38
CA ILE A 65 -30.89 -4.73 5.25
C ILE A 65 -29.66 -4.03 5.82
N LEU A 66 -28.49 -4.64 5.62
CA LEU A 66 -27.21 -4.02 5.90
C LEU A 66 -26.89 -3.08 4.73
N GLY A 67 -26.86 -1.78 5.01
CA GLY A 67 -26.67 -0.76 3.98
C GLY A 67 -25.20 -0.56 3.63
N LEU A 68 -24.95 0.31 2.65
CA LEU A 68 -23.59 0.65 2.19
C LEU A 68 -22.68 1.12 3.33
N LYS A 69 -23.18 1.93 4.28
CA LYS A 69 -22.37 2.37 5.44
C LYS A 69 -21.84 1.22 6.28
N TRP A 70 -22.61 0.15 6.42
CA TRP A 70 -22.18 -1.02 7.14
C TRP A 70 -21.12 -1.79 6.36
N LEU A 71 -21.34 -1.96 5.05
CA LEU A 71 -20.37 -2.58 4.12
C LEU A 71 -19.05 -1.81 4.10
N ASP A 72 -19.10 -0.48 4.04
CA ASP A 72 -17.92 0.39 4.08
C ASP A 72 -17.15 0.24 5.41
N ALA A 73 -17.87 0.16 6.53
CA ALA A 73 -17.25 0.05 7.85
C ALA A 73 -16.65 -1.33 8.15
N HIS A 74 -17.25 -2.39 7.62
CA HIS A 74 -16.90 -3.77 7.95
C HIS A 74 -16.09 -4.48 6.86
N ASN A 75 -16.11 -3.92 5.64
CA ASN A 75 -15.43 -4.40 4.43
C ASN A 75 -15.38 -5.93 4.29
N PRO A 76 -16.54 -6.62 4.29
CA PRO A 76 -16.57 -8.07 4.18
C PRO A 76 -16.29 -8.53 2.75
N GLU A 77 -15.85 -9.77 2.60
CA GLU A 77 -15.78 -10.42 1.29
C GLU A 77 -17.17 -10.91 0.89
N ILE A 78 -17.58 -10.59 -0.34
CA ILE A 78 -18.88 -10.99 -0.90
C ILE A 78 -18.63 -11.94 -2.07
N ASP A 79 -19.06 -13.19 -1.91
CA ASP A 79 -19.15 -14.12 -3.03
C ASP A 79 -20.51 -13.93 -3.73
N TRP A 80 -20.48 -13.25 -4.88
CA TRP A 80 -21.69 -12.96 -5.66
C TRP A 80 -22.32 -14.21 -6.30
N ASN A 81 -21.55 -15.28 -6.52
CA ASN A 81 -22.06 -16.52 -7.09
C ASN A 81 -22.78 -17.34 -6.02
N LEU A 82 -22.13 -17.51 -4.86
CA LEU A 82 -22.67 -18.26 -3.74
C LEU A 82 -23.69 -17.46 -2.91
N ARG A 83 -23.77 -16.14 -3.13
CA ARG A 83 -24.59 -15.19 -2.36
C ARG A 83 -24.27 -15.26 -0.86
N THR A 84 -23.00 -15.46 -0.54
CA THR A 84 -22.49 -15.55 0.83
C THR A 84 -21.61 -14.35 1.15
N LEU A 85 -21.49 -14.10 2.45
CA LEU A 85 -20.64 -13.04 3.00
C LEU A 85 -19.77 -13.67 4.08
N SER A 86 -18.46 -13.42 4.00
CA SER A 86 -17.46 -13.88 4.97
C SER A 86 -16.53 -12.73 5.36
N PHE A 87 -15.88 -12.85 6.51
CA PHE A 87 -14.79 -11.96 6.85
C PHE A 87 -13.45 -12.59 6.47
N PRO A 88 -12.50 -11.81 5.94
CA PRO A 88 -11.17 -12.32 5.64
C PRO A 88 -10.58 -12.92 6.92
N HIS A 89 -10.20 -14.19 6.85
CA HIS A 89 -9.56 -14.87 7.95
C HIS A 89 -8.20 -14.21 8.16
N THR A 90 -7.86 -13.87 9.40
CA THR A 90 -6.60 -13.19 9.74
C THR A 90 -5.40 -14.07 9.45
N THR A 91 -4.93 -14.02 8.21
CA THR A 91 -3.51 -14.01 7.88
C THR A 91 -3.27 -12.67 7.23
N PRO A 92 -2.68 -11.70 7.93
CA PRO A 92 -2.34 -10.47 7.28
C PRO A 92 -1.17 -10.76 6.33
N GLU A 93 -1.45 -10.89 5.04
CA GLU A 93 -0.55 -10.30 4.05
C GLU A 93 -0.74 -8.78 4.17
N HIS A 94 -0.14 -8.19 5.22
CA HIS A 94 0.08 -6.75 5.22
C HIS A 94 1.05 -6.47 4.07
N VAL A 95 0.52 -6.13 2.89
CA VAL A 95 1.28 -5.31 1.96
C VAL A 95 1.31 -3.93 2.58
N ALA A 96 2.46 -3.56 3.16
CA ALA A 96 2.68 -2.21 3.67
C ALA A 96 2.37 -1.20 2.55
N ILE A 97 1.42 -0.30 2.80
CA ILE A 97 1.12 0.80 1.87
C ILE A 97 2.22 1.83 2.08
N ALA A 98 3.17 1.90 1.16
CA ALA A 98 4.19 2.95 1.16
C ALA A 98 3.57 4.30 0.76
N GLU A 99 3.71 5.29 1.65
CA GLU A 99 3.16 6.64 1.49
C GLU A 99 4.09 7.51 0.63
N GLU A 100 3.55 8.19 -0.41
CA GLU A 100 4.26 9.34 -1.01
C GLU A 100 4.14 10.53 -0.04
N GLU A 101 5.21 10.98 0.59
CA GLU A 101 5.17 12.09 1.56
C GLU A 101 6.13 13.22 1.17
N GLU A 102 5.81 14.43 1.63
CA GLU A 102 6.55 15.67 1.40
C GLU A 102 7.98 15.63 1.99
N ALA A 103 8.83 16.50 1.43
CA ALA A 103 10.23 16.67 1.79
C ALA A 103 10.44 16.90 3.30
N ASP A 104 11.39 16.19 3.90
CA ASP A 104 11.85 16.41 5.27
C ASP A 104 12.74 17.65 5.31
N LYS A 105 12.34 18.67 6.08
CA LYS A 105 13.06 19.96 6.17
C LYS A 105 14.43 19.81 6.81
N ASN A 106 14.68 18.72 7.53
CA ASN A 106 15.93 18.47 8.21
C ASN A 106 16.33 16.99 8.07
N PRO A 107 16.99 16.60 6.96
CA PRO A 107 17.18 15.20 6.59
C PRO A 107 18.07 14.40 7.56
N LEU A 108 18.76 15.04 8.51
CA LEU A 108 19.59 14.38 9.53
C LEU A 108 19.00 14.43 10.93
N GLU A 109 17.79 14.97 11.09
CA GLU A 109 17.11 14.98 12.38
C GLU A 109 16.87 13.54 12.86
N GLY A 110 17.29 13.24 14.09
CA GLY A 110 17.24 11.88 14.64
C GLY A 110 18.37 10.95 14.20
N VAL A 111 19.26 11.36 13.29
CA VAL A 111 20.43 10.57 12.89
C VAL A 111 21.63 10.92 13.80
N PRO A 112 22.24 9.94 14.49
CA PRO A 112 23.41 10.17 15.33
C PRO A 112 24.59 10.81 14.57
N PRO A 113 25.36 11.73 15.21
CA PRO A 113 26.46 12.45 14.57
C PRO A 113 27.53 11.58 13.90
N GLU A 114 27.81 10.41 14.47
CA GLU A 114 28.78 9.44 13.92
C GLU A 114 28.40 8.92 12.52
N TYR A 115 27.11 9.00 12.14
CA TYR A 115 26.61 8.57 10.84
C TYR A 115 26.42 9.72 9.84
N HIS A 116 26.74 10.97 10.22
CA HIS A 116 26.55 12.14 9.35
C HIS A 116 27.42 12.11 8.09
N GLN A 117 28.51 11.32 8.07
CA GLN A 117 29.26 11.08 6.84
C GLN A 117 28.42 10.41 5.72
N TYR A 118 27.33 9.73 6.09
CA TYR A 118 26.38 9.13 5.15
C TYR A 118 25.16 10.03 4.90
N ALA A 119 25.27 11.34 5.13
CA ALA A 119 24.14 12.28 4.96
C ALA A 119 23.43 12.16 3.61
N LYS A 120 24.15 11.74 2.55
CA LYS A 120 23.59 11.47 1.23
C LYS A 120 22.51 10.38 1.23
N VAL A 121 22.62 9.36 2.09
CA VAL A 121 21.61 8.30 2.26
C VAL A 121 20.29 8.89 2.77
N PHE A 122 20.35 9.96 3.55
CA PHE A 122 19.16 10.59 4.12
C PHE A 122 18.67 11.82 3.32
N GLY A 123 19.48 12.28 2.35
CA GLY A 123 19.19 13.43 1.50
C GLY A 123 18.22 13.15 0.36
N GLU A 124 17.56 14.21 -0.14
CA GLU A 124 16.46 14.09 -1.10
C GLU A 124 16.83 14.39 -2.55
N GLU A 125 17.90 15.14 -2.78
CA GLU A 125 18.28 15.61 -4.11
C GLU A 125 18.68 14.46 -5.03
N GLU A 126 19.33 13.43 -4.48
CA GLU A 126 19.74 12.25 -5.24
C GLU A 126 18.57 11.28 -5.47
N PHE A 127 17.60 11.21 -4.55
CA PHE A 127 16.40 10.36 -4.69
C PHE A 127 15.52 10.78 -5.88
N ASN A 128 15.47 12.08 -6.18
CA ASN A 128 14.67 12.60 -7.29
C ASN A 128 15.26 12.29 -8.67
N LYS A 129 16.47 11.76 -8.73
CA LYS A 129 17.10 11.34 -9.99
C LYS A 129 16.60 9.96 -10.40
N LEU A 130 16.77 9.68 -11.68
CA LEU A 130 16.52 8.37 -12.25
C LEU A 130 17.65 7.42 -11.79
N PRO A 131 17.34 6.30 -11.12
CA PRO A 131 18.37 5.36 -10.70
C PRO A 131 19.09 4.73 -11.92
N PRO A 132 20.35 4.29 -11.77
CA PRO A 132 21.05 3.54 -12.81
C PRO A 132 20.40 2.16 -13.01
N HIS A 133 20.60 1.60 -14.20
CA HIS A 133 20.26 0.20 -14.47
C HIS A 133 21.14 -0.73 -13.62
N ARG A 134 20.55 -1.81 -13.12
CA ARG A 134 21.21 -2.85 -12.33
C ARG A 134 20.83 -4.22 -12.84
N HIS A 135 21.57 -5.25 -12.42
CA HIS A 135 21.32 -6.63 -12.84
C HIS A 135 19.98 -7.19 -12.31
N TYR A 136 19.39 -6.58 -11.27
CA TYR A 136 18.09 -6.94 -10.70
C TYR A 136 16.95 -5.99 -11.06
N ASP A 137 17.09 -5.25 -12.17
CA ASP A 137 15.98 -4.47 -12.69
C ASP A 137 14.75 -5.36 -12.93
N ILE A 138 13.57 -4.84 -12.62
CA ILE A 138 12.35 -5.64 -12.67
C ILE A 138 12.02 -6.00 -14.12
N GLY A 139 12.09 -7.30 -14.42
CA GLY A 139 11.56 -7.88 -15.65
C GLY A 139 10.06 -8.14 -15.54
N ILE A 140 9.35 -7.97 -16.65
CA ILE A 140 7.92 -8.22 -16.78
C ILE A 140 7.73 -9.28 -17.86
N GLU A 141 7.92 -10.55 -17.50
CA GLU A 141 7.71 -11.69 -18.39
C GLU A 141 6.21 -11.97 -18.51
N LEU A 142 5.66 -11.90 -19.72
CA LEU A 142 4.25 -12.19 -19.97
C LEU A 142 4.07 -13.69 -20.23
N THR A 143 2.99 -14.27 -19.72
CA THR A 143 2.65 -15.68 -19.96
C THR A 143 2.13 -15.92 -21.38
N GLU A 144 1.40 -14.95 -21.92
CA GLU A 144 0.81 -14.98 -23.26
C GLU A 144 0.80 -13.57 -23.86
N GLU A 145 0.79 -13.49 -25.18
CA GLU A 145 0.53 -12.23 -25.87
C GLU A 145 -0.99 -11.97 -25.91
N GLY A 146 -1.41 -10.77 -25.50
CA GLY A 146 -2.82 -10.43 -25.47
C GLY A 146 -3.09 -8.95 -25.26
N PRO A 147 -4.35 -8.51 -25.42
CA PRO A 147 -4.70 -7.13 -25.21
C PRO A 147 -4.55 -6.78 -23.73
N LEU A 148 -3.77 -5.74 -23.45
CA LEU A 148 -3.55 -5.18 -22.11
C LEU A 148 -4.22 -3.80 -21.92
N ASN A 149 -4.85 -3.28 -22.97
CA ASN A 149 -5.50 -1.97 -22.99
C ASN A 149 -6.74 -1.94 -22.11
N SER A 150 -6.87 -0.96 -21.22
CA SER A 150 -8.09 -0.77 -20.41
C SER A 150 -8.56 0.68 -20.47
N PRO A 151 -9.87 0.96 -20.44
CA PRO A 151 -10.40 2.31 -20.67
C PRO A 151 -9.94 3.29 -19.59
N LEU A 152 -9.74 4.55 -19.99
CA LEU A 152 -9.38 5.61 -19.05
C LEU A 152 -10.55 5.91 -18.12
N TYR A 153 -10.27 6.02 -16.81
CA TYR A 153 -11.27 6.41 -15.83
C TYR A 153 -11.64 7.89 -15.95
N SER A 154 -12.91 8.20 -15.72
CA SER A 154 -13.38 9.58 -15.65
C SER A 154 -12.75 10.32 -14.46
N MET A 155 -12.39 11.59 -14.67
CA MET A 155 -11.73 12.42 -13.65
C MET A 155 -12.43 13.77 -13.51
N THR A 156 -12.51 14.25 -12.27
CA THR A 156 -12.92 15.62 -11.97
C THR A 156 -11.80 16.62 -12.28
N ASP A 157 -12.13 17.90 -12.33
CA ASP A 157 -11.14 18.96 -12.60
C ASP A 157 -10.06 19.03 -11.52
N ALA A 158 -10.42 18.86 -10.25
CA ALA A 158 -9.45 18.80 -9.16
C ALA A 158 -8.43 17.66 -9.35
N LYS A 159 -8.91 16.44 -9.66
CA LYS A 159 -8.04 15.28 -9.96
C LYS A 159 -7.15 15.54 -11.18
N SER A 160 -7.67 16.30 -12.13
CA SER A 160 -6.97 16.63 -13.37
C SER A 160 -5.82 17.63 -13.18
N ALA A 161 -5.95 18.55 -12.23
CA ALA A 161 -4.87 19.47 -11.85
C ALA A 161 -3.75 18.69 -11.14
N THR A 162 -4.09 17.87 -10.14
CA THR A 162 -3.14 17.00 -9.44
C THR A 162 -2.38 16.08 -10.40
N LEU A 163 -3.07 15.53 -11.41
CA LEU A 163 -2.43 14.71 -12.44
C LEU A 163 -1.42 15.48 -13.29
N LYS A 164 -1.69 16.75 -13.63
CA LYS A 164 -0.73 17.58 -14.40
C LYS A 164 0.55 17.84 -13.62
N ASP A 165 0.42 18.18 -12.35
CA ASP A 165 1.58 18.49 -11.51
C ASP A 165 2.40 17.23 -11.28
N TRP A 166 1.76 16.10 -10.95
CA TRP A 166 2.43 14.80 -10.84
C TRP A 166 3.17 14.41 -12.13
N LEU A 167 2.54 14.57 -13.31
CA LEU A 167 3.20 14.30 -14.59
C LEU A 167 4.42 15.19 -14.80
N ARG A 168 4.32 16.49 -14.49
CA ARG A 168 5.43 17.45 -14.61
C ARG A 168 6.61 17.01 -13.74
N ASP A 169 6.34 16.64 -12.50
CA ASP A 169 7.38 16.27 -11.53
C ASP A 169 8.06 14.96 -11.92
N LYS A 170 7.29 13.93 -12.27
CA LYS A 170 7.87 12.63 -12.67
C LYS A 170 8.60 12.71 -14.02
N LEU A 171 8.15 13.56 -14.95
CA LEU A 171 8.86 13.84 -16.21
C LEU A 171 10.17 14.58 -15.95
N LYS A 172 10.15 15.62 -15.11
CA LYS A 172 11.34 16.38 -14.70
C LYS A 172 12.37 15.49 -14.01
N ALA A 173 11.91 14.58 -13.14
CA ALA A 173 12.73 13.56 -12.49
C ALA A 173 13.23 12.46 -13.46
N GLY A 174 12.72 12.40 -14.69
CA GLY A 174 13.05 11.37 -15.68
C GLY A 174 12.53 9.96 -15.34
N LYS A 175 11.68 9.82 -14.32
CA LYS A 175 11.12 8.53 -13.85
C LYS A 175 10.03 8.00 -14.79
N ILE A 176 9.38 8.89 -15.55
CA ILE A 176 8.45 8.53 -16.64
C ILE A 176 8.88 9.21 -17.94
N ARG A 177 8.43 8.67 -19.08
CA ARG A 177 8.62 9.28 -20.40
C ARG A 177 7.37 9.13 -21.28
N PRO A 178 7.15 10.02 -22.27
CA PRO A 178 6.14 9.80 -23.29
C PRO A 178 6.33 8.45 -23.98
N SER A 179 5.23 7.78 -24.31
CA SER A 179 5.23 6.43 -24.86
C SER A 179 4.45 6.38 -26.17
N LYS A 180 4.83 5.44 -27.04
CA LYS A 180 4.09 5.03 -28.25
C LYS A 180 3.72 3.54 -28.18
N SER A 181 3.64 2.99 -26.97
CA SER A 181 3.32 1.58 -26.72
C SER A 181 1.94 1.22 -27.29
N SER A 182 1.80 -0.03 -27.74
CA SER A 182 0.51 -0.62 -28.10
C SER A 182 -0.35 -0.95 -26.86
N ILE A 183 0.24 -0.84 -25.66
CA ILE A 183 -0.40 -1.02 -24.35
C ILE A 183 -0.74 0.33 -23.73
N SER A 184 -1.88 0.37 -23.07
CA SER A 184 -2.46 1.54 -22.43
C SER A 184 -3.22 1.14 -21.17
N LEU A 185 -2.56 1.32 -20.02
CA LEU A 185 -3.13 1.07 -18.70
C LEU A 185 -3.71 2.36 -18.10
N PRO A 186 -4.86 2.34 -17.43
CA PRO A 186 -5.45 3.54 -16.88
C PRO A 186 -4.76 3.93 -15.57
N VAL A 187 -4.85 5.22 -15.22
CA VAL A 187 -4.42 5.72 -13.90
C VAL A 187 -5.63 6.01 -13.03
N MET A 188 -5.48 5.78 -11.73
CA MET A 188 -6.50 6.07 -10.72
C MET A 188 -5.90 6.79 -9.52
N PHE A 189 -6.77 7.39 -8.70
CA PHE A 189 -6.37 8.02 -7.44
C PHE A 189 -6.81 7.15 -6.27
N VAL A 190 -5.85 6.76 -5.43
CA VAL A 190 -6.09 6.01 -4.19
C VAL A 190 -6.06 7.00 -3.02
N PRO A 191 -7.05 7.01 -2.12
CA PRO A 191 -7.02 7.85 -0.92
C PRO A 191 -5.94 7.37 0.04
N LYS A 192 -5.20 8.30 0.63
CA LYS A 192 -4.25 8.03 1.71
C LYS A 192 -4.88 8.32 3.08
N LYS A 193 -4.23 7.80 4.14
CA LYS A 193 -4.66 7.99 5.54
C LYS A 193 -4.63 9.46 5.98
N ASP A 194 -3.68 10.23 5.46
CA ASP A 194 -3.53 11.67 5.69
C ASP A 194 -4.57 12.54 4.94
N GLY A 195 -5.48 11.92 4.18
CA GLY A 195 -6.48 12.61 3.36
C GLY A 195 -5.98 13.07 1.99
N SER A 196 -4.68 12.91 1.69
CA SER A 196 -4.12 13.14 0.36
C SER A 196 -4.50 12.00 -0.61
N ARG A 197 -4.13 12.13 -1.89
CA ARG A 197 -4.42 11.13 -2.92
C ARG A 197 -3.14 10.75 -3.64
N GLN A 198 -2.93 9.45 -3.83
CA GLN A 198 -1.82 8.91 -4.59
C GLN A 198 -2.28 8.55 -6.01
N LEU A 199 -1.51 8.96 -7.01
CA LEU A 199 -1.73 8.49 -8.38
C LEU A 199 -1.11 7.09 -8.53
N VAL A 200 -1.92 6.13 -8.96
CA VAL A 200 -1.49 4.74 -9.17
C VAL A 200 -1.89 4.30 -10.59
N VAL A 201 -0.98 3.63 -11.27
CA VAL A 201 -1.29 2.95 -12.53
C VAL A 201 -1.99 1.62 -12.20
N ASP A 202 -3.15 1.39 -12.81
CA ASP A 202 -3.88 0.15 -12.61
C ASP A 202 -3.25 -0.98 -13.45
N TYR A 203 -2.31 -1.69 -12.83
CA TYR A 203 -1.63 -2.82 -13.44
C TYR A 203 -2.41 -4.14 -13.37
N ARG A 204 -3.65 -4.20 -12.87
CA ARG A 204 -4.37 -5.48 -12.65
C ARG A 204 -4.38 -6.37 -13.89
N ARG A 205 -4.64 -5.78 -15.07
CA ARG A 205 -4.65 -6.54 -16.33
C ARG A 205 -3.26 -7.03 -16.73
N LEU A 206 -2.24 -6.21 -16.57
CA LEU A 206 -0.83 -6.58 -16.77
C LEU A 206 -0.42 -7.70 -15.83
N ASN A 207 -0.76 -7.56 -14.54
CA ASN A 207 -0.42 -8.51 -13.49
C ASN A 207 -1.01 -9.90 -13.72
N ASN A 208 -2.23 -9.99 -14.26
CA ASN A 208 -2.88 -11.26 -14.57
C ASN A 208 -2.17 -12.02 -15.70
N GLN A 209 -1.50 -11.32 -16.59
CA GLN A 209 -0.72 -11.90 -17.69
C GLN A 209 0.78 -11.93 -17.41
N THR A 210 1.22 -11.51 -16.23
CA THR A 210 2.64 -11.55 -15.84
C THR A 210 2.93 -12.85 -15.12
N LYS A 211 3.98 -13.55 -15.55
CA LYS A 211 4.49 -14.75 -14.88
C LYS A 211 4.94 -14.38 -13.47
N LYS A 212 4.38 -15.07 -12.47
CA LYS A 212 4.61 -14.75 -11.06
C LYS A 212 6.03 -15.12 -10.64
N ASN A 213 6.70 -14.18 -9.97
CA ASN A 213 7.97 -14.43 -9.31
C ASN A 213 7.69 -15.03 -7.92
N VAL A 214 8.24 -16.21 -7.66
CA VAL A 214 8.08 -16.95 -6.39
C VAL A 214 9.29 -16.80 -5.48
N TYR A 215 10.09 -15.74 -5.65
CA TYR A 215 11.22 -15.46 -4.76
C TYR A 215 10.72 -15.40 -3.30
N PRO A 216 11.37 -16.15 -2.38
CA PRO A 216 10.86 -16.28 -1.02
C PRO A 216 10.99 -14.96 -0.27
N LEU A 217 9.90 -14.55 0.38
CA LEU A 217 9.94 -13.53 1.41
C LEU A 217 10.27 -14.19 2.76
N PRO A 218 11.06 -13.54 3.62
CA PRO A 218 11.36 -14.09 4.94
C PRO A 218 10.07 -14.26 5.75
N ARG A 219 9.94 -15.37 6.48
CA ARG A 219 8.80 -15.59 7.38
C ARG A 219 9.05 -14.87 8.71
N PRO A 220 8.03 -14.25 9.32
CA PRO A 220 8.19 -13.55 10.59
C PRO A 220 8.82 -14.42 11.71
N ASP A 221 8.45 -15.70 11.80
CA ASP A 221 8.99 -16.62 12.80
C ASP A 221 10.50 -16.86 12.63
N ASP A 222 10.96 -16.94 11.38
CA ASP A 222 12.39 -17.10 11.06
C ASP A 222 13.17 -15.84 11.45
N LEU A 223 12.61 -14.66 11.18
CA LEU A 223 13.21 -13.37 11.56
C LEU A 223 13.37 -13.24 13.08
N MET A 224 12.35 -13.63 13.85
CA MET A 224 12.40 -13.56 15.32
C MET A 224 13.45 -14.50 15.92
N ALA A 225 13.65 -15.67 15.31
CA ALA A 225 14.65 -16.63 15.75
C ALA A 225 16.08 -16.09 15.67
N GLN A 226 16.36 -15.22 14.69
CA GLN A 226 17.67 -14.61 14.42
C GLN A 226 18.05 -13.53 15.44
N LEU A 227 17.06 -12.88 16.04
CA LEU A 227 17.28 -11.83 17.04
C LEU A 227 17.70 -12.37 18.42
N ARG A 228 17.77 -13.70 18.60
CA ARG A 228 18.14 -14.31 19.88
C ARG A 228 19.55 -13.94 20.30
N GLY A 229 19.65 -13.31 21.47
CA GLY A 229 20.93 -12.88 22.06
C GLY A 229 21.44 -11.53 21.57
N ALA A 230 20.75 -10.89 20.61
CA ALA A 230 20.96 -9.49 20.30
C ALA A 230 20.46 -8.60 21.44
N LYS A 231 21.16 -7.48 21.68
CA LYS A 231 20.87 -6.52 22.75
C LYS A 231 20.64 -5.11 22.24
N VAL A 232 21.16 -4.79 21.05
CA VAL A 232 21.09 -3.48 20.42
C VAL A 232 20.55 -3.64 19.01
N PHE A 233 19.64 -2.76 18.64
CA PHE A 233 18.92 -2.79 17.38
C PHE A 233 18.90 -1.40 16.74
N THR A 234 18.88 -1.38 15.41
CA THR A 234 18.68 -0.18 14.60
C THR A 234 17.72 -0.53 13.47
N LYS A 235 16.63 0.22 13.33
CA LYS A 235 15.69 0.08 12.21
C LYS A 235 15.94 1.20 11.22
N LEU A 236 16.16 0.86 9.96
CA LEU A 236 16.22 1.80 8.84
C LEU A 236 15.01 1.57 7.93
N ASP A 237 14.35 2.66 7.56
CA ASP A 237 13.21 2.68 6.64
C ASP A 237 13.67 3.26 5.29
N LEU A 238 13.57 2.49 4.21
CA LEU A 238 13.92 2.96 2.88
C LEU A 238 12.85 3.91 2.32
N ARG A 239 13.29 5.06 1.81
CA ARG A 239 12.44 5.97 1.05
C ARG A 239 12.03 5.30 -0.25
N TRP A 240 10.77 4.92 -0.33
CA TRP A 240 10.10 4.51 -1.56
C TRP A 240 10.89 3.45 -2.32
N GLY A 241 11.32 2.38 -1.63
CA GLY A 241 12.37 1.50 -2.12
C GLY A 241 12.15 0.97 -3.53
N TYR A 242 10.89 0.69 -3.91
CA TYR A 242 10.56 0.26 -5.27
C TYR A 242 11.01 1.25 -6.36
N ASN A 243 10.82 2.56 -6.16
CA ASN A 243 11.19 3.55 -7.18
C ASN A 243 12.71 3.71 -7.36
N ASN A 244 13.53 3.09 -6.51
CA ASN A 244 14.99 3.09 -6.63
C ASN A 244 15.50 1.99 -7.57
N VAL A 245 14.63 1.09 -8.03
CA VAL A 245 14.94 0.03 -9.00
C VAL A 245 14.34 0.37 -10.36
N ARG A 246 15.09 0.08 -11.43
CA ARG A 246 14.64 0.34 -12.81
C ARG A 246 13.73 -0.78 -13.30
N VAL A 247 12.85 -0.45 -14.24
CA VAL A 247 12.28 -1.48 -15.12
C VAL A 247 13.38 -1.95 -16.06
N LYS A 248 13.45 -3.27 -16.28
CA LYS A 248 14.46 -3.86 -17.16
C LYS A 248 14.38 -3.24 -18.55
N GLU A 249 15.55 -2.98 -19.14
CA GLU A 249 15.64 -2.45 -20.49
C GLU A 249 14.90 -3.37 -21.47
N GLY A 250 14.02 -2.78 -22.28
CA GLY A 250 13.17 -3.51 -23.23
C GLY A 250 11.80 -3.92 -22.69
N ASP A 251 11.59 -3.84 -21.37
CA ASP A 251 10.30 -4.12 -20.74
C ASP A 251 9.50 -2.84 -20.39
N GLU A 252 10.09 -1.65 -20.52
CA GLU A 252 9.44 -0.41 -20.06
C GLU A 252 8.16 -0.08 -20.85
N TRP A 253 8.00 -0.59 -22.07
CA TRP A 253 6.76 -0.38 -22.83
C TRP A 253 5.55 -1.09 -22.22
N LYS A 254 5.77 -2.12 -21.38
CA LYS A 254 4.72 -2.87 -20.68
C LYS A 254 4.13 -2.08 -19.52
N THR A 255 4.86 -1.09 -19.00
CA THR A 255 4.38 -0.19 -17.94
C THR A 255 3.63 1.04 -18.50
N ALA A 256 3.30 1.02 -19.80
CA ALA A 256 2.67 2.16 -20.44
C ALA A 256 1.27 2.43 -19.88
N PHE A 257 1.03 3.69 -19.52
CA PHE A 257 -0.22 4.16 -18.94
C PHE A 257 -0.76 5.38 -19.67
N GLN A 258 -2.08 5.43 -19.83
CA GLN A 258 -2.78 6.55 -20.43
C GLN A 258 -3.32 7.52 -19.39
N THR A 259 -3.29 8.77 -19.80
CA THR A 259 -3.90 9.89 -19.10
C THR A 259 -4.68 10.72 -20.12
N LYS A 260 -5.49 11.66 -19.64
CA LYS A 260 -6.15 12.63 -20.55
C LYS A 260 -5.18 13.58 -21.26
N TYR A 261 -3.89 13.55 -20.93
CA TYR A 261 -2.85 14.41 -21.50
C TYR A 261 -1.87 13.64 -22.40
N GLY A 262 -2.05 12.32 -22.55
CA GLY A 262 -1.20 11.48 -23.39
C GLY A 262 -0.87 10.13 -22.77
N LEU A 263 -0.08 9.36 -23.53
CA LEU A 263 0.44 8.07 -23.13
C LEU A 263 1.88 8.22 -22.63
N TYR A 264 2.16 7.61 -21.48
CA TYR A 264 3.46 7.63 -20.83
C TYR A 264 3.87 6.20 -20.47
N LYS A 265 5.14 6.00 -20.12
CA LYS A 265 5.64 4.75 -19.54
C LYS A 265 6.50 5.04 -18.32
N SER A 266 6.46 4.15 -17.34
CA SER A 266 7.36 4.20 -16.20
C SER A 266 8.69 3.55 -16.55
N LEU A 267 9.78 4.15 -16.09
CA LEU A 267 11.11 3.57 -16.21
C LEU A 267 11.66 3.02 -14.89
N VAL A 268 10.94 3.27 -13.79
CA VAL A 268 11.24 2.74 -12.47
C VAL A 268 10.16 1.73 -12.06
N MET A 269 10.52 0.84 -11.15
CA MET A 269 9.61 -0.14 -10.58
C MET A 269 8.57 0.57 -9.73
N THR A 270 7.39 0.80 -10.31
CA THR A 270 6.27 1.45 -9.63
C THR A 270 5.47 0.45 -8.82
N PHE A 271 4.78 0.97 -7.80
CA PHE A 271 3.77 0.24 -7.07
C PHE A 271 2.70 -0.36 -8.01
N GLY A 272 2.13 -1.49 -7.58
CA GLY A 272 1.05 -2.19 -8.27
C GLY A 272 1.54 -3.25 -9.24
N LEU A 273 2.83 -3.33 -9.58
CA LEU A 273 3.38 -4.46 -10.34
C LEU A 273 3.43 -5.72 -9.48
N THR A 274 2.90 -6.84 -9.98
CA THR A 274 2.74 -8.07 -9.19
C THR A 274 4.04 -8.64 -8.64
N ASN A 275 5.17 -8.42 -9.31
CA ASN A 275 6.47 -8.96 -8.93
C ASN A 275 7.36 -7.94 -8.21
N ALA A 276 6.88 -6.71 -7.96
CA ALA A 276 7.70 -5.66 -7.33
C ALA A 276 8.23 -6.06 -5.93
N PRO A 277 7.42 -6.62 -5.02
CA PRO A 277 7.92 -7.04 -3.71
C PRO A 277 9.01 -8.12 -3.81
N ALA A 278 8.75 -9.16 -4.62
CA ALA A 278 9.68 -10.27 -4.81
C ALA A 278 10.99 -9.84 -5.47
N ALA A 279 10.93 -8.97 -6.50
CA ALA A 279 12.11 -8.43 -7.16
C ALA A 279 12.92 -7.53 -6.22
N PHE A 280 12.25 -6.68 -5.43
CA PHE A 280 12.92 -5.82 -4.47
C PHE A 280 13.61 -6.60 -3.36
N GLN A 281 12.93 -7.60 -2.79
CA GLN A 281 13.52 -8.48 -1.78
C GLN A 281 14.75 -9.21 -2.33
N HIS A 282 14.68 -9.72 -3.57
CA HIS A 282 15.83 -10.37 -4.22
C HIS A 282 17.03 -9.43 -4.33
N PHE A 283 16.80 -8.20 -4.82
CA PHE A 283 17.83 -7.18 -4.92
C PHE A 283 18.48 -6.88 -3.57
N MET A 284 17.67 -6.65 -2.54
CA MET A 284 18.17 -6.33 -1.21
C MET A 284 18.91 -7.51 -0.58
N ASN A 285 18.41 -8.73 -0.75
CA ASN A 285 19.07 -9.94 -0.23
C ASN A 285 20.44 -10.16 -0.85
N GLU A 286 20.60 -9.93 -2.15
CA GLU A 286 21.91 -10.06 -2.80
C GLU A 286 22.86 -8.91 -2.43
N LEU A 287 22.34 -7.69 -2.25
CA LEU A 287 23.13 -6.54 -1.80
C LEU A 287 23.73 -6.74 -0.40
N PHE A 288 23.01 -7.43 0.48
CA PHE A 288 23.39 -7.65 1.89
C PHE A 288 23.68 -9.11 2.22
N LYS A 289 23.93 -9.95 1.21
CA LYS A 289 23.99 -11.41 1.32
C LYS A 289 24.91 -11.95 2.42
N ASP A 290 26.06 -11.31 2.61
CA ASP A 290 27.06 -11.65 3.61
C ASP A 290 26.76 -11.10 5.02
N LEU A 291 25.78 -10.20 5.14
CA LEU A 291 25.28 -9.65 6.42
C LEU A 291 23.95 -10.29 6.84
N LEU A 292 23.23 -10.90 5.90
CA LEU A 292 22.02 -11.68 6.18
C LEU A 292 22.35 -12.81 7.16
N ASP A 293 21.45 -13.05 8.11
CA ASP A 293 21.56 -14.06 9.17
C ASP A 293 22.75 -13.85 10.14
N VAL A 294 23.57 -12.81 9.92
CA VAL A 294 24.71 -12.43 10.76
C VAL A 294 24.34 -11.24 11.64
N CYS A 295 23.96 -10.12 11.04
CA CYS A 295 23.65 -8.88 11.75
C CYS A 295 22.56 -8.02 11.09
N VAL A 296 22.01 -8.45 9.95
CA VAL A 296 20.99 -7.73 9.20
C VAL A 296 19.81 -8.65 8.86
N ILE A 297 18.61 -8.14 9.10
CA ILE A 297 17.34 -8.68 8.60
C ILE A 297 16.77 -7.67 7.61
N ILE A 298 16.27 -8.16 6.48
CA ILE A 298 15.65 -7.34 5.45
C ILE A 298 14.25 -7.86 5.18
N TYR A 299 13.28 -6.96 5.25
CA TYR A 299 11.92 -7.24 4.84
C TYR A 299 11.40 -6.09 3.98
N LEU A 300 11.36 -6.31 2.67
CA LEU A 300 11.00 -5.27 1.68
C LEU A 300 11.80 -3.98 1.94
N ASP A 301 11.11 -2.89 2.29
CA ASP A 301 11.68 -1.56 2.51
C ASP A 301 12.30 -1.38 3.91
N ASP A 302 12.10 -2.32 4.84
CA ASP A 302 12.63 -2.29 6.20
C ASP A 302 13.96 -3.04 6.30
N ILE A 303 14.96 -2.38 6.91
CA ILE A 303 16.24 -2.98 7.27
C ILE A 303 16.38 -2.94 8.78
N LEU A 304 16.50 -4.11 9.40
CA LEU A 304 16.76 -4.25 10.83
C LEU A 304 18.19 -4.73 11.05
N ILE A 305 18.98 -3.90 11.71
CA ILE A 305 20.35 -4.23 12.13
C ILE A 305 20.28 -4.67 13.59
N TYR A 306 20.98 -5.74 13.95
CA TYR A 306 21.00 -6.27 15.31
C TYR A 306 22.40 -6.72 15.73
N SER A 307 22.75 -6.55 17.01
CA SER A 307 24.08 -6.87 17.54
C SER A 307 24.07 -7.19 19.04
N LYS A 308 25.14 -7.84 19.52
CA LYS A 308 25.28 -8.24 20.93
C LYS A 308 25.81 -7.13 21.84
N ASP A 309 26.51 -6.17 21.27
CA ASP A 309 27.16 -5.04 21.94
C ASP A 309 27.22 -3.83 21.00
N ASP A 310 27.41 -2.66 21.60
CA ASP A 310 27.34 -1.35 20.95
C ASP A 310 28.51 -1.09 19.97
N ALA A 311 29.70 -1.57 20.30
CA ALA A 311 30.89 -1.40 19.46
C ALA A 311 30.74 -2.15 18.14
N SER A 312 30.32 -3.41 18.18
CA SER A 312 30.00 -4.19 17.00
C SER A 312 28.81 -3.59 16.24
N HIS A 313 27.80 -3.08 16.95
CA HIS A 313 26.61 -2.50 16.33
C HIS A 313 26.94 -1.29 15.46
N THR A 314 27.78 -0.40 15.98
CA THR A 314 28.26 0.79 15.26
C THR A 314 28.94 0.39 13.95
N GLN A 315 29.81 -0.64 13.97
CA GLN A 315 30.46 -1.15 12.77
C GLN A 315 29.47 -1.71 11.75
N HIS A 316 28.46 -2.45 12.19
CA HIS A 316 27.41 -2.96 11.29
C HIS A 316 26.60 -1.82 10.66
N ILE A 317 26.24 -0.78 11.42
CA ILE A 317 25.52 0.39 10.88
C ILE A 317 26.37 1.10 9.82
N HIS A 318 27.67 1.31 10.08
CA HIS A 318 28.58 1.89 9.10
C HIS A 318 28.61 1.10 7.79
N GLU A 319 28.73 -0.22 7.88
CA GLU A 319 28.78 -1.08 6.70
C GLU A 319 27.45 -1.06 5.92
N VAL A 320 26.32 -1.09 6.62
CA VAL A 320 25.00 -1.00 5.99
C VAL A 320 24.81 0.35 5.29
N LEU A 321 25.06 1.46 5.98
CA LEU A 321 24.91 2.80 5.41
C LEU A 321 25.88 3.05 4.24
N ARG A 322 27.10 2.50 4.29
CA ARG A 322 28.06 2.54 3.19
C ARG A 322 27.49 1.87 1.93
N ARG A 323 26.94 0.66 2.06
CA ARG A 323 26.34 -0.06 0.92
C ARG A 323 25.13 0.64 0.35
N LEU A 324 24.26 1.20 1.21
CA LEU A 324 23.13 2.01 0.77
C LEU A 324 23.60 3.22 -0.03
N MET A 325 24.62 3.93 0.45
CA MET A 325 25.19 5.08 -0.23
C MET A 325 25.79 4.72 -1.60
N GLU A 326 26.59 3.66 -1.67
CA GLU A 326 27.22 3.18 -2.91
C GLU A 326 26.20 2.72 -3.96
N ASN A 327 25.07 2.19 -3.49
CA ASN A 327 24.00 1.70 -4.35
C ASN A 327 22.89 2.74 -4.58
N GLN A 328 23.06 3.98 -4.11
CA GLN A 328 22.07 5.06 -4.27
C GLN A 328 20.68 4.64 -3.74
N LEU A 329 20.66 4.04 -2.56
CA LEU A 329 19.46 3.75 -1.79
C LEU A 329 19.36 4.75 -0.64
N PHE A 330 18.14 5.22 -0.38
CA PHE A 330 17.91 6.35 0.50
C PHE A 330 17.00 5.94 1.65
N CYS A 331 17.29 6.44 2.86
CA CYS A 331 16.51 6.18 4.07
C CYS A 331 15.71 7.41 4.49
N LYS A 332 14.57 7.18 5.14
CA LYS A 332 13.77 8.24 5.75
C LYS A 332 14.21 8.40 7.20
N ALA A 333 15.06 9.40 7.46
CA ALA A 333 15.60 9.65 8.80
C ALA A 333 14.52 9.70 9.90
N SER A 334 13.41 10.39 9.64
CA SER A 334 12.27 10.50 10.56
C SER A 334 11.54 9.19 10.87
N LYS A 335 11.75 8.12 10.08
CA LYS A 335 11.22 6.76 10.33
C LYS A 335 12.31 5.77 10.78
N CYS A 336 13.57 6.21 10.86
CA CYS A 336 14.68 5.38 11.36
C CYS A 336 14.79 5.46 12.89
N THR A 337 15.25 4.37 13.51
CA THR A 337 15.62 4.33 14.93
C THR A 337 17.02 3.74 15.08
N PHE A 338 17.84 4.35 15.93
CA PHE A 338 19.25 3.97 16.12
C PHE A 338 19.51 3.56 17.56
N HIS A 339 20.35 2.53 17.74
CA HIS A 339 20.89 2.11 19.04
C HIS A 339 19.82 1.86 20.12
N VAL A 340 18.70 1.26 19.76
CA VAL A 340 17.62 0.93 20.72
C VAL A 340 17.82 -0.45 21.33
N THR A 341 17.43 -0.62 22.59
CA THR A 341 17.48 -1.93 23.29
C THR A 341 16.17 -2.70 23.21
N VAL A 342 15.09 -2.05 22.78
CA VAL A 342 13.75 -2.64 22.63
C VAL A 342 13.21 -2.23 21.28
N LEU A 343 12.70 -3.22 20.53
CA LEU A 343 11.97 -2.99 19.28
C LEU A 343 10.49 -2.86 19.60
N ASP A 344 9.88 -1.74 19.25
CA ASP A 344 8.43 -1.61 19.32
C ASP A 344 7.76 -2.53 18.30
N ARG A 345 6.73 -3.25 18.74
CA ARG A 345 5.97 -4.23 17.93
C ARG A 345 5.06 -3.60 16.88
N THR A 346 4.98 -2.28 16.82
CA THR A 346 4.01 -1.54 16.03
C THR A 346 4.65 -0.32 15.41
N ALA A 347 5.04 -0.45 14.15
CA ALA A 347 5.08 0.64 13.18
C ALA A 347 4.80 0.05 11.81
#